data_AF-W4RMG2-F1
#
_entry.id   AF-W4RMG2-F1
#
_cell.length_a   1.000
_cell.length_b   1.000
_cell.length_c   1.000
_cell.angle_alpha   90.00
_cell.angle_beta   90.00
_cell.angle_gamma   90.00
#
_symmetry.space_group_name_H-M   'P 1'
#
loop_
_entity.id
_entity.type
_entity.pdbx_description
1 polymer ?
#
loop_
_entity_poly.entity_id
_entity_poly.type
_entity_poly.pdbx_seq_one_letter_code
_entity_poly.pdbx_strand_id
1 'polypeptide(L)' 'MVKGAFQSFVHTHQFIEHLDGTIMTDIFEYKSPLGIFGSVADALFLKKYMSEFIATRATELKRIAEKRV' A
#
# COMPACT_ATOMS: atom_id res chain seq x y z
N MET A 1 -4.71 0.56 19.99
CA MET A 1 -3.46 1.15 19.46
C MET A 1 -2.56 0.02 19.01
N VAL A 2 -2.26 -0.08 17.71
CA VAL A 2 -1.37 -1.12 17.18
C VAL A 2 0.04 -0.53 17.13
N LYS A 3 0.96 -1.04 17.96
CA LYS A 3 2.39 -0.71 17.86
C LYS A 3 2.96 -1.46 16.66
N GLY A 4 3.43 -0.73 15.65
CA GLY A 4 4.02 -1.30 14.44
C GLY A 4 5.29 -0.58 14.03
N ALA A 5 5.89 -1.03 12.92
CA ALA A 5 7.08 -0.43 12.32
C ALA A 5 6.85 0.99 11.76
N PHE A 6 5.63 1.53 11.87
CA PHE A 6 5.25 2.86 11.40
C PHE A 6 4.74 3.71 12.58
N GLN A 7 5.15 4.98 12.61
CA GLN A 7 4.60 5.97 13.52
C GLN A 7 3.15 6.35 13.13
N SER A 8 2.85 6.35 11.84
CA SER A 8 1.49 6.48 11.30
C SER A 8 1.41 5.69 10.01
N PHE A 9 0.27 5.05 9.76
CA PHE A 9 -0.02 4.34 8.53
C PHE A 9 -1.52 4.49 8.23
N VAL A 10 -1.82 5.17 7.13
CA VAL A 10 -3.15 5.39 6.59
C VAL A 10 -3.20 4.74 5.23
N HIS A 11 -4.16 3.84 5.04
CA HIS A 11 -4.41 3.19 3.77
C HIS A 11 -5.86 3.46 3.37
N THR A 12 -6.02 4.22 2.30
CA THR A 12 -7.30 4.58 1.73
C THR A 12 -7.52 3.79 0.46
N HIS A 13 -8.63 3.05 0.42
CA HIS A 13 -9.10 2.36 -0.77
C HIS A 13 -10.18 3.21 -1.43
N GLN A 14 -9.96 3.64 -2.67
CA GLN A 14 -10.95 4.35 -3.46
C GLN A 14 -11.43 3.47 -4.60
N PHE A 15 -12.75 3.34 -4.73
CA PHE A 15 -13.38 2.60 -5.81
C PHE A 15 -14.18 3.58 -6.65
N ILE A 16 -13.91 3.61 -7.95
CA ILE A 16 -14.58 4.48 -8.91
C ILE A 16 -15.20 3.60 -9.97
N GLU A 17 -16.49 3.79 -10.21
CA GLU A 17 -17.21 3.11 -11.28
C GLU A 17 -16.70 3.59 -12.64
N HIS A 18 -16.41 2.66 -13.54
CA HIS A 18 -15.95 2.94 -14.89
C HIS A 18 -16.76 2.13 -15.89
N LEU A 19 -16.79 2.57 -17.16
CA LEU A 19 -17.65 1.99 -18.19
C LEU A 19 -17.52 0.46 -18.32
N ASP A 20 -16.30 -0.06 -18.15
CA ASP A 20 -15.98 -1.48 -18.30
C ASP A 20 -15.67 -2.20 -16.97
N GLY A 21 -15.96 -1.59 -15.82
CA GLY A 21 -15.72 -2.21 -14.51
C GLY A 21 -15.51 -1.22 -13.36
N THR A 22 -14.65 -1.56 -12.41
CA THR A 22 -14.33 -0.69 -11.26
C THR A 22 -12.84 -0.40 -11.24
N ILE A 23 -12.48 0.88 -11.18
CA ILE A 23 -11.11 1.31 -10.93
C ILE A 23 -10.92 1.36 -9.42
N MET A 24 -10.02 0.51 -8.91
CA MET A 24 -9.56 0.55 -7.53
C MET A 24 -8.24 1.31 -7.46
N THR A 25 -8.21 2.38 -6.66
CA THR A 25 -7.01 3.17 -6.37
C THR A 25 -6.67 3.02 -4.89
N ASP A 26 -5.47 2.53 -4.60
CA ASP A 26 -4.94 2.47 -3.26
C ASP A 26 -4.01 3.65 -2.97
N ILE A 27 -4.34 4.43 -1.95
CA ILE A 27 -3.51 5.54 -1.46
C ILE A 27 -2.92 5.15 -0.10
N PHE A 28 -1.59 5.11 -0.03
CA PHE A 28 -0.85 4.77 1.18
C PHE A 28 -0.07 5.98 1.68
N GLU A 29 -0.42 6.46 2.88
CA GLU A 29 0.30 7.52 3.57
C GLU A 29 0.91 6.93 4.84
N TYR A 30 2.25 6.93 4.94
CA TYR A 30 2.94 6.37 6.10
C TYR A 30 4.03 7.30 6.61
N LYS A 31 4.33 7.16 7.90
CA LYS A 31 5.40 7.89 8.58
C LYS A 31 6.30 6.92 9.34
N SER A 32 7.59 6.92 9.01
CA SER A 32 8.61 6.10 9.67
C SER A 32 8.89 6.55 11.10
N PRO A 33 9.14 5.62 12.06
CA PRO A 33 9.37 5.94 13.45
C PRO A 33 10.84 6.24 13.82
N LEU A 34 11.83 5.99 12.94
CA LEU A 34 13.25 5.89 13.33
C LEU A 34 14.17 7.09 13.00
N GLY A 35 13.66 8.34 12.96
CA GLY A 35 14.52 9.53 12.87
C GLY A 35 15.51 9.52 11.69
N ILE A 36 16.68 10.17 11.79
CA ILE A 36 17.58 10.46 10.65
C ILE A 36 18.45 9.26 10.21
N PHE A 37 18.85 8.39 11.13
CA PHE A 37 19.67 7.21 10.79
C PHE A 37 18.84 5.99 10.38
N GLY A 38 17.61 5.87 10.92
CA GLY A 38 16.64 4.88 10.45
C GLY A 38 15.88 5.32 9.20
N SER A 39 15.71 6.62 8.94
CA SER A 39 15.05 7.10 7.73
C SER A 39 15.79 6.77 6.44
N VAL A 40 17.12 6.62 6.46
CA VAL A 40 17.90 6.28 5.26
C VAL A 40 17.74 4.80 4.91
N ALA A 41 17.82 3.92 5.91
CA ALA A 41 17.55 2.49 5.74
C ALA A 41 16.07 2.23 5.41
N ASP A 42 15.15 2.93 6.08
CA ASP A 42 13.73 2.90 5.74
C ASP A 42 13.49 3.43 4.32
N ALA A 43 14.01 4.60 3.95
CA ALA A 43 13.74 5.15 2.62
C ALA A 43 14.28 4.29 1.48
N LEU A 44 15.41 3.60 1.67
CA LEU A 44 15.98 2.71 0.66
C LEU A 44 15.28 1.34 0.60
N PHE A 45 15.03 0.71 1.75
CA PHE A 45 14.45 -0.64 1.80
C PHE A 45 12.93 -0.62 1.95
N LEU A 46 12.38 0.17 2.88
CA LEU A 46 10.95 0.25 3.15
C LEU A 46 10.18 0.84 1.97
N LYS A 47 10.68 1.89 1.32
CA LYS A 47 10.00 2.45 0.13
C LYS A 47 9.92 1.41 -0.99
N LYS A 48 11.05 0.76 -1.31
CA LYS A 48 11.10 -0.28 -2.35
C LYS A 48 10.20 -1.46 -2.00
N TYR A 49 10.32 -1.98 -0.77
CA TYR A 49 9.49 -3.05 -0.25
C TYR A 49 8.00 -2.70 -0.32
N MET A 50 7.60 -1.51 0.16
CA MET A 50 6.21 -1.08 0.16
C MET A 50 5.67 -0.94 -1.26
N SER A 51 6.42 -0.34 -2.18
CA SER A 51 6.00 -0.24 -3.58
C SER A 51 5.78 -1.62 -4.22
N GLU A 52 6.70 -2.57 -4.04
CA GLU A 52 6.57 -3.93 -4.57
C GLU A 52 5.43 -4.70 -3.90
N PHE A 53 5.28 -4.55 -2.57
CA PHE A 53 4.22 -5.19 -1.79
C PHE A 53 2.84 -4.69 -2.20
N ILE A 54 2.68 -3.36 -2.33
CA ILE A 54 1.42 -2.73 -2.74
C ILE A 54 1.06 -3.16 -4.16
N ALA A 55 2.01 -3.12 -5.09
CA ALA A 55 1.77 -3.53 -6.47
C ALA A 55 1.36 -5.02 -6.57
N THR A 56 2.05 -5.89 -5.83
CA THR A 56 1.73 -7.32 -5.78
C THR A 56 0.34 -7.55 -5.20
N ARG A 57 0.00 -6.86 -4.12
CA ARG A 57 -1.31 -6.96 -3.47
C ARG A 57 -2.43 -6.46 -4.38
N ALA A 58 -2.24 -5.33 -5.06
CA ALA A 58 -3.21 -4.81 -6.02
C ALA A 58 -3.46 -5.80 -7.16
N THR A 59 -2.38 -6.43 -7.66
CA THR A 59 -2.47 -7.46 -8.71
C THR A 59 -3.25 -8.69 -8.23
N GLU A 60 -2.97 -9.18 -7.02
CA GLU A 60 -3.68 -10.34 -6.48
C GLU A 60 -5.14 -10.03 -6.14
N LEU A 61 -5.43 -8.83 -5.62
CA LEU A 61 -6.80 -8.36 -5.39
C LEU A 61 -7.59 -8.29 -6.69
N LYS A 62 -7.01 -7.71 -7.74
CA LYS A 62 -7.60 -7.71 -9.08
C LYS A 62 -7.86 -9.14 -9.55
N ARG A 63 -6.88 -10.03 -9.41
CA ARG A 63 -7.01 -11.45 -9.79
C ARG A 63 -8.17 -12.11 -9.06
N ILE A 64 -8.31 -11.92 -7.74
CA ILE A 64 -9.39 -12.50 -6.94
C ILE A 64 -10.75 -11.92 -7.33
N ALA A 65 -10.84 -10.60 -7.52
CA ALA A 65 -12.08 -9.91 -7.86
C ALA A 65 -12.58 -10.25 -9.27
N GLU A 66 -11.66 -10.42 -10.23
CA GLU A 66 -11.98 -10.80 -11.61
C GLU A 66 -12.10 -12.33 -11.81
N LYS A 67 -11.66 -13.13 -10.81
CA LYS A 67 -11.83 -14.57 -10.85
C LYS A 67 -13.31 -14.89 -10.70
N ARG A 68 -13.96 -15.22 -11.81
CA ARG A 68 -15.32 -15.77 -11.82
C ARG A 68 -15.36 -17.01 -10.94
N VAL A 69 -16.19 -16.97 -9.91
CA VAL A 69 -16.74 -18.16 -9.24
C VAL A 69 -17.78 -18.78 -10.16
#